data_AF-A0A0N1GLW5-F1
#
_entry.id   AF-A0A0N1GLW5-F1
#
_cell.length_a   1.000
_cell.length_b   1.000
_cell.length_c   1.000
_cell.angle_alpha   90.00
_cell.angle_beta   90.00
_cell.angle_gamma   90.00
#
_symmetry.space_group_name_H-M   'P 1'
#
loop_
_entity.id
_entity.type
_entity.pdbx_description
1 polymer ?
#
loop_
_entity_poly.entity_id
_entity_poly.type
_entity_poly.pdbx_seq_one_letter_code
_entity_poly.pdbx_strand_id
1 'polypeptide(L)' 'MYLSKPLKILLLGVAVYALLVLMFRYGRGGMSWDHSFLVALVAAPVALLWGWVRDHWNDRAREAGARWRRKRQN' A
#
# COMPACT_ATOMS: atom_id res chain seq x y z
N MET A 1 -2.33 7.18 22.18
CA MET A 1 -1.66 8.30 21.47
C MET A 1 -2.27 8.44 20.08
N TYR A 2 -2.98 9.54 19.82
CA TYR A 2 -3.53 9.82 18.48
C TYR A 2 -2.40 10.32 17.58
N LEU A 3 -1.79 9.41 16.81
CA LEU A 3 -0.80 9.79 15.81
C LEU A 3 -1.51 10.62 14.73
N SER A 4 -1.02 11.83 14.46
CA SER A 4 -1.64 12.76 13.52
C SER A 4 -1.75 12.12 12.12
N LYS A 5 -2.85 12.37 11.41
CA LYS A 5 -3.07 11.88 10.04
C LYS A 5 -1.88 12.09 9.10
N PRO A 6 -1.23 13.28 9.04
CA PRO A 6 -0.07 13.47 8.16
C PRO A 6 1.11 12.59 8.56
N LEU A 7 1.35 12.40 9.86
CA LEU A 7 2.46 11.57 10.35
C LEU A 7 2.26 10.09 10.01
N LYS A 8 1.01 9.60 10.07
CA LYS A 8 0.68 8.23 9.63
C LYS A 8 0.97 8.03 8.14
N ILE A 9 0.60 8.99 7.29
CA ILE A 9 0.83 8.91 5.85
C ILE A 9 2.33 8.96 5.55
N LEU A 10 3.07 9.83 6.22
CA LEU A 10 4.52 9.92 6.09
C LEU A 10 5.20 8.61 6.48
N LEU A 11 4.85 8.05 7.64
CA LEU A 11 5.38 6.76 8.11
C LEU A 11 5.05 5.61 7.16
N LEU A 12 3.83 5.57 6.64
CA LEU A 12 3.43 4.59 5.64
C LEU A 12 4.29 4.70 4.37
N GLY A 13 4.50 5.92 3.88
CA GLY A 13 5.34 6.17 2.71
C GLY A 13 6.78 5.72 2.91
N VAL A 14 7.37 6.06 4.06
CA VAL A 14 8.73 5.63 4.44
C VAL A 14 8.81 4.10 4.56
N ALA A 15 7.82 3.46 5.19
CA ALA A 15 7.80 2.01 5.34
C ALA A 15 7.69 1.29 3.98
N VAL A 16 6.81 1.76 3.10
CA VAL A 16 6.65 1.19 1.74
C VAL A 16 7.93 1.39 0.94
N TYR A 17 8.54 2.57 1.00
CA TYR A 17 9.81 2.84 0.33
C TYR A 17 10.92 1.91 0.81
N ALA A 18 11.14 1.82 2.13
CA ALA A 18 12.15 0.94 2.70
C ALA A 18 11.92 -0.53 2.30
N LEU A 19 10.67 -0.99 2.31
CA LEU A 19 10.32 -2.35 1.92
C LEU A 19 10.63 -2.61 0.44
N LEU A 20 10.33 -1.65 -0.45
CA LEU A 20 10.66 -1.75 -1.88
C LEU A 20 12.17 -1.75 -2.12
N VAL A 21 12.93 -0.89 -1.45
CA VAL A 21 14.41 -0.88 -1.54
C VAL A 21 14.97 -2.25 -1.16
N LEU A 22 14.53 -2.81 -0.03
CA LEU A 22 14.97 -4.12 0.43
C LEU A 22 14.55 -5.23 -0.54
N MET A 23 13.33 -5.15 -1.08
CA MET A 23 12.84 -6.10 -2.07
C MET A 23 13.67 -6.07 -3.36
N PHE A 24 14.02 -4.89 -3.88
CA PHE A 24 14.85 -4.77 -5.07
C PHE A 24 16.31 -5.15 -4.81
N ARG A 25 16.82 -4.87 -3.60
CA ARG A 25 18.21 -5.17 -3.23
C ARG A 25 18.45 -6.66 -3.03
N TYR A 26 17.52 -7.35 -2.36
CA TYR A 26 17.65 -8.76 -1.95
C TYR A 26 16.76 -9.71 -2.74
N GLY A 27 15.96 -9.19 -3.67
CA GLY A 27 15.13 -9.98 -4.56
C GLY A 27 15.92 -10.75 -5.61
N ARG A 28 15.20 -11.54 -6.42
CA ARG A 28 15.78 -12.36 -7.48
C ARG A 28 16.38 -11.45 -8.56
N GLY A 29 17.70 -11.48 -8.72
CA GLY A 29 18.43 -10.55 -9.61
C GLY A 29 18.80 -9.22 -8.94
N GLY A 30 19.01 -9.22 -7.62
CA GLY A 30 19.20 -8.05 -6.78
C GLY A 30 20.04 -6.93 -7.39
N MET A 31 19.46 -5.73 -7.41
CA MET A 31 20.07 -4.53 -7.96
C MET A 31 21.14 -3.96 -7.01
N SER A 32 22.03 -3.15 -7.55
CA SER A 32 22.93 -2.32 -6.74
C SER A 32 22.14 -1.31 -5.91
N TRP A 33 22.76 -0.77 -4.85
CA TRP A 33 22.08 0.11 -3.88
C TRP A 33 21.51 1.37 -4.53
N ASP A 34 22.29 2.02 -5.39
CA ASP A 34 21.91 3.20 -6.18
C ASP A 34 20.64 2.95 -7.01
N HIS A 35 20.62 1.85 -7.76
CA HIS A 35 19.45 1.48 -8.57
C HIS A 35 18.25 1.12 -7.70
N SER A 36 18.47 0.41 -6.60
CA SER A 36 17.40 0.02 -5.67
C SER A 36 16.71 1.24 -5.06
N PHE A 37 17.46 2.27 -4.65
CA PHE A 37 16.89 3.52 -4.14
C PHE A 37 16.12 4.29 -5.22
N LEU A 38 16.69 4.43 -6.42
CA LEU A 38 16.04 5.16 -7.51
C LEU A 38 14.73 4.48 -7.96
N VAL A 39 14.76 3.16 -8.15
CA VAL A 39 13.58 2.40 -8.55
C VAL A 39 12.53 2.42 -7.46
N ALA A 40 12.92 2.25 -6.19
CA ALA A 40 11.98 2.34 -5.07
C ALA A 40 11.34 3.74 -4.95
N LEU A 41 12.07 4.81 -5.29
CA LEU A 41 11.54 6.17 -5.22
C LEU A 41 10.37 6.38 -6.20
N VAL A 42 10.48 5.80 -7.39
CA VAL A 42 9.41 5.83 -8.40
C VAL A 42 8.32 4.80 -8.10
N ALA A 43 8.68 3.62 -7.60
CA ALA A 43 7.74 2.55 -7.32
C ALA A 43 6.88 2.81 -6.07
N ALA A 44 7.40 3.53 -5.07
CA ALA A 44 6.68 3.84 -3.83
C ALA A 44 5.34 4.57 -4.04
N PRO A 45 5.25 5.68 -4.81
CA PRO A 45 3.96 6.33 -5.06
C PRO A 45 3.01 5.42 -5.86
N VAL A 46 3.52 4.61 -6.78
CA VAL A 46 2.71 3.64 -7.54
C VAL A 46 2.12 2.58 -6.60
N ALA A 47 2.93 2.04 -5.69
CA ALA A 47 2.48 1.05 -4.70
C ALA A 47 1.44 1.63 -3.73
N LEU A 48 1.61 2.88 -3.30
CA LEU A 48 0.63 3.57 -2.45
C LEU A 48 -0.69 3.83 -3.18
N LEU A 49 -0.64 4.29 -4.44
CA LEU A 49 -1.83 4.48 -5.28
C LEU A 49 -2.55 3.15 -5.51
N TRP A 50 -1.80 2.09 -5.80
CA TRP A 50 -2.36 0.75 -5.96
C TRP A 50 -3.03 0.25 -4.68
N GLY A 51 -2.41 0.49 -3.52
CA GLY A 51 -3.00 0.20 -2.21
C GLY A 51 -4.32 0.92 -2.01
N TRP A 52 -4.38 2.22 -2.33
CA TRP A 52 -5.62 3.00 -2.25
C TRP A 52 -6.72 2.47 -3.18
N VAL A 53 -6.37 2.13 -4.43
CA VAL A 53 -7.31 1.52 -5.38
C VAL A 53 -7.81 0.18 -4.85
N ARG A 54 -6.92 -0.67 -4.34
CA ARG A 54 -7.27 -1.96 -3.75
C ARG A 54 -8.25 -1.79 -2.60
N ASP A 55 -7.97 -0.87 -1.68
CA ASP A 55 -8.84 -0.59 -0.54
C ASP A 55 -10.21 -0.08 -1.00
N HIS A 56 -10.25 0.82 -1.98
CA HIS A 56 -11.51 1.31 -2.56
C HIS A 56 -12.38 0.18 -3.13
N TRP A 57 -11.76 -0.78 -3.84
CA TRP A 57 -12.47 -1.93 -4.38
C TRP A 57 -12.91 -2.91 -3.29
N ASN A 58 -12.08 -3.10 -2.26
CA ASN A 58 -12.39 -3.98 -1.14
C ASN A 58 -13.54 -3.45 -0.29
N ASP A 59 -13.62 -2.12 -0.11
CA ASP A 59 -14.74 -1.46 0.56
C ASP A 59 -16.04 -1.61 -0.25
N ARG A 60 -15.99 -1.43 -1.57
CA ARG A 60 -17.13 -1.72 -2.47
C ARG A 60 -17.62 -3.16 -2.35
N ALA A 61 -16.70 -4.12 -2.25
CA ALA A 61 -17.04 -5.53 -2.05
C ALA A 61 -17.65 -5.78 -0.67
N ARG A 62 -17.10 -5.17 0.38
CA ARG A 62 -17.67 -5.22 1.74
C ARG A 62 -19.08 -4.66 1.80
N GLU A 63 -19.33 -3.54 1.14
CA GLU A 63 -20.65 -2.94 1.04
C GLU A 63 -21.63 -3.84 0.29
N ALA A 64 -21.20 -4.47 -0.81
CA ALA A 64 -22.01 -5.43 -1.55
C ALA A 64 -22.41 -6.63 -0.66
N GLY A 65 -21.45 -7.17 0.09
CA GLY A 65 -21.72 -8.22 1.09
C GLY A 65 -22.64 -7.75 2.22
N ALA A 66 -22.49 -6.52 2.69
CA ALA A 66 -23.36 -5.94 3.72
C ALA A 66 -24.79 -5.72 3.21
N ARG A 67 -24.98 -5.30 1.95
CA ARG A 67 -26.29 -5.20 1.30
C ARG A 67 -26.96 -6.57 1.18
N TRP A 68 -26.21 -7.58 0.78
CA TRP A 68 -26.73 -8.94 0.67
C TRP A 68 -27.12 -9.56 2.02
N ARG A 69 -26.32 -9.34 3.08
CA ARG A 69 -26.66 -9.75 4.44
C ARG A 69 -27.92 -9.05 4.97
N ARG A 70 -28.07 -7.74 4.73
CA ARG A 70 -29.31 -7.00 5.09
C ARG A 70 -30.54 -7.53 4.36
N LYS A 71 -30.42 -7.92 3.08
CA LYS A 71 -31.51 -8.51 2.29
C LYS A 71 -31.93 -9.91 2.78
N ARG A 72 -31.08 -10.61 3.56
CA ARG A 72 -31.40 -11.92 4.16
C ARG A 72 -32.01 -11.83 5.56
N GLN A 73 -31.94 -10.67 6.21
CA GLN A 73 -32.47 -10.45 7.56
C GLN A 73 -33.85 -9.78 7.56
N ASN A 74 -34.29 -9.26 6.41
CA ASN A 74 -35.69 -8.90 6.12
C ASN A 74 -36.37 -10.05 5.39
#